data_AF-A0A836C0P6-F1
#
_entry.id   AF-A0A836C0P6-F1
#
_cell.length_a   1.000
_cell.length_b   1.000
_cell.length_c   1.000
_cell.angle_alpha   90.00
_cell.angle_beta   90.00
_cell.angle_gamma   90.00
#
_symmetry.space_group_name_H-M   'P 1'
#
loop_
_entity.id
_entity.type
_entity.pdbx_description
1 polymer ?
#
loop_
_entity_poly.entity_id
_entity_poly.type
_entity_poly.pdbx_seq_one_letter_code
_entity_poly.pdbx_strand_id
1 'polypeptide(L)'
;MPPVAFQGHNGFKLSAATELEVPPRIGNGGQQLGRTHQGTLLASPWVKFTELFTLDHYNEKDKKGRNIVRTAIKAHNGKHLSAEPYGDFSFATECGVNEKFELIQVEDEDEDGGGFKVAIKTCYNSYLSVGRNLKIKQAPTVTGWALFILLEDPPRED
;
A
#
# COMPACT_ATOMS: atom_id res chain seq x y z
N MET A 1 12.37 -10.77 6.29
CA MET A 1 11.44 -10.19 7.27
C MET A 1 10.14 -10.97 7.25
N PRO A 2 9.40 -11.03 8.36
CA PRO A 2 8.05 -11.58 8.35
C PRO A 2 7.17 -10.78 7.37
N PRO A 3 6.15 -11.42 6.77
CA PRO A 3 5.18 -10.71 5.97
C PRO A 3 4.36 -9.73 6.82
N VAL A 4 3.89 -8.66 6.20
CA VAL A 4 3.10 -7.61 6.84
C VAL A 4 1.82 -7.31 6.06
N ALA A 5 0.83 -6.75 6.74
CA ALA A 5 -0.35 -6.18 6.12
C ALA A 5 -0.51 -4.71 6.52
N PHE A 6 -1.11 -3.92 5.63
CA PHE A 6 -1.47 -2.53 5.88
C PHE A 6 -2.99 -2.40 5.93
N GLN A 7 -3.52 -1.95 7.06
CA GLN A 7 -4.94 -1.69 7.25
C GLN A 7 -5.19 -0.19 7.34
N GLY A 8 -6.04 0.36 6.45
CA GLY A 8 -6.45 1.75 6.52
C GLY A 8 -7.46 2.01 7.64
N HIS A 9 -7.65 3.29 8.00
CA HIS A 9 -8.60 3.74 9.03
C HIS A 9 -10.04 3.22 8.85
N ASN A 10 -10.47 2.93 7.63
CA ASN A 10 -11.80 2.40 7.33
C ASN A 10 -11.92 0.87 7.52
N GLY A 11 -10.89 0.22 8.08
CA GLY A 11 -10.81 -1.21 8.24
C GLY A 11 -10.46 -1.98 6.97
N PHE A 12 -10.33 -1.30 5.82
CA PHE A 12 -9.96 -1.95 4.56
C PHE A 12 -8.46 -2.16 4.47
N LYS A 13 -8.08 -3.28 3.87
CA LYS A 13 -6.68 -3.68 3.74
C LYS A 13 -6.16 -3.33 2.36
N LEU A 14 -4.87 -2.97 2.28
CA LEU A 14 -4.18 -2.79 1.01
C LEU A 14 -3.92 -4.15 0.36
N SER A 15 -4.07 -4.20 -0.97
CA SER A 15 -3.85 -5.41 -1.77
C SER A 15 -3.23 -5.08 -3.12
N ALA A 16 -2.33 -5.96 -3.56
CA ALA A 16 -1.78 -5.95 -4.90
C ALA A 16 -2.64 -6.82 -5.83
N ALA A 17 -3.68 -6.26 -6.42
CA ALA A 17 -4.55 -7.02 -7.29
C ALA A 17 -3.84 -7.38 -8.60
N THR A 18 -3.74 -8.69 -8.86
CA THR A 18 -3.21 -9.22 -10.13
C THR A 18 -4.20 -9.06 -11.27
N GLU A 19 -5.50 -9.12 -10.95
CA GLU A 19 -6.64 -8.79 -11.80
C GLU A 19 -7.76 -8.29 -10.88
N LEU A 20 -8.50 -7.25 -11.29
CA LEU A 20 -9.73 -6.89 -10.61
C LEU A 20 -10.74 -8.03 -10.85
N GLU A 21 -10.81 -8.99 -9.93
CA GLU A 21 -12.06 -9.72 -9.69
C GLU A 21 -13.04 -8.73 -9.06
N VAL A 22 -13.51 -7.75 -9.83
CA VAL A 22 -14.77 -7.12 -9.48
C VAL A 22 -15.79 -8.24 -9.59
N PRO A 23 -16.53 -8.61 -8.53
CA PRO A 23 -17.68 -9.48 -8.70
C PRO A 23 -18.54 -8.84 -9.79
N PRO A 24 -18.94 -9.59 -10.84
CA PRO A 24 -19.61 -9.00 -11.98
C PRO A 24 -20.82 -8.20 -11.49
N ARG A 25 -20.82 -6.89 -11.74
CA ARG A 25 -22.06 -6.12 -11.63
C ARG A 25 -22.95 -6.61 -12.76
N ILE A 26 -23.98 -7.38 -12.43
CA ILE A 26 -25.07 -7.69 -13.35
C ILE A 26 -25.83 -6.38 -13.59
N GLY A 27 -25.37 -5.59 -14.55
CA GLY A 27 -26.13 -4.50 -15.14
C GLY A 27 -27.03 -5.06 -16.23
N ASN A 28 -28.31 -4.68 -16.21
CA ASN A 28 -29.25 -4.93 -17.30
C ASN A 28 -28.72 -4.27 -18.59
N GLY A 29 -28.02 -5.02 -19.45
CA GLY A 29 -27.59 -4.48 -20.74
C GLY A 29 -26.30 -5.04 -21.38
N GLY A 30 -25.60 -5.99 -20.75
CA GLY A 30 -24.65 -6.84 -21.48
C GLY A 30 -23.44 -6.15 -22.15
N GLN A 31 -22.95 -5.01 -21.66
CA GLN A 31 -21.67 -4.45 -22.11
C GLN A 31 -20.59 -4.58 -21.02
N GLN A 32 -19.65 -5.48 -21.29
CA GLN A 32 -18.47 -5.75 -20.48
C GLN A 32 -17.38 -4.72 -20.82
N LEU A 33 -17.30 -3.63 -20.06
CA LEU A 33 -16.19 -2.67 -20.16
C LEU A 33 -15.07 -3.06 -19.19
N GLY A 34 -14.32 -4.10 -19.54
CA GLY A 34 -13.12 -4.51 -18.81
C GLY A 34 -11.89 -3.81 -19.34
N ARG A 35 -11.42 -2.75 -18.68
CA ARG A 35 -10.00 -2.36 -18.79
C ARG A 35 -9.25 -3.05 -17.65
N THR A 36 -8.48 -4.07 -18.01
CA THR A 36 -7.58 -4.80 -17.12
C THR A 36 -6.36 -3.93 -16.82
N HIS A 37 -6.28 -3.41 -15.59
CA HIS A 37 -5.03 -2.86 -15.06
C HIS A 37 -4.36 -3.96 -14.24
N GLN A 38 -3.48 -4.75 -14.88
CA GLN A 38 -2.64 -5.70 -14.14
C GLN A 38 -1.76 -4.95 -13.16
N GLY A 39 -1.76 -5.35 -11.88
CA GLY A 39 -0.92 -4.76 -10.85
C GLY A 39 -1.41 -3.40 -10.37
N THR A 40 -2.65 -3.34 -9.87
CA THR A 40 -3.18 -2.13 -9.22
C THR A 40 -3.20 -2.33 -7.71
N LEU A 41 -2.78 -1.31 -6.96
CA LEU A 41 -2.96 -1.30 -5.51
C LEU A 41 -4.42 -0.92 -5.20
N LEU A 42 -5.11 -1.74 -4.40
CA LEU A 42 -6.51 -1.55 -4.02
C LEU A 42 -6.67 -1.53 -2.50
N ALA A 43 -7.73 -0.91 -2.01
CA ALA A 43 -8.18 -1.01 -0.63
C ALA A 43 -9.55 -1.70 -0.59
N SER A 44 -9.68 -2.83 0.09
CA SER A 44 -10.93 -3.60 0.12
C SER A 44 -11.12 -4.36 1.45
N PRO A 45 -12.37 -4.56 1.92
CA PRO A 45 -12.65 -5.40 3.09
C PRO A 45 -12.49 -6.90 2.81
N TRP A 46 -12.49 -7.28 1.53
CA TRP A 46 -12.50 -8.69 1.09
C TRP A 46 -11.11 -9.24 0.81
N VAL A 47 -10.07 -8.43 1.02
CA VAL A 47 -8.67 -8.82 0.87
C VAL A 47 -8.35 -9.84 1.96
N LYS A 48 -8.07 -11.07 1.54
CA LYS A 48 -7.62 -12.14 2.43
C LYS A 48 -6.23 -11.81 2.96
N PHE A 49 -5.91 -12.26 4.18
CA PHE A 49 -4.56 -12.18 4.76
C PHE A 49 -3.50 -12.96 3.97
N THR A 50 -3.85 -13.58 2.84
CA THR A 50 -2.89 -14.16 1.91
C THR A 50 -2.19 -13.09 1.04
N GLU A 51 -2.74 -11.88 0.92
CA GLU A 51 -2.14 -10.79 0.15
C GLU A 51 -1.20 -9.95 1.00
N LEU A 52 -0.14 -10.60 1.47
CA LEU A 52 0.88 -9.98 2.32
C LEU A 52 1.94 -9.27 1.50
N PHE A 53 2.55 -8.28 2.16
CA PHE A 53 3.72 -7.59 1.65
C PHE A 53 4.97 -8.02 2.42
N THR A 54 6.13 -7.90 1.78
CA THR A 54 7.42 -7.94 2.46
C THR A 54 8.05 -6.56 2.42
N LEU A 55 8.74 -6.19 3.50
CA LEU A 55 9.47 -4.93 3.61
C LEU A 55 10.96 -5.19 3.43
N ASP A 56 11.55 -4.52 2.44
CA ASP A 56 12.99 -4.53 2.20
C ASP A 56 13.56 -3.16 2.58
N HIS A 57 14.48 -3.10 3.54
CA HIS A 57 15.05 -1.84 4.02
C HIS A 57 16.40 -1.52 3.40
N TYR A 58 16.59 -0.24 3.09
CA TYR A 58 17.78 0.32 2.50
C TYR A 58 18.28 1.46 3.38
N ASN A 59 19.50 1.32 3.89
CA ASN A 59 20.19 2.40 4.58
C ASN A 59 20.83 3.32 3.54
N GLU A 60 20.32 4.53 3.43
CA GLU A 60 20.79 5.53 2.47
C GLU A 60 21.24 6.79 3.22
N LYS A 61 21.96 7.68 2.51
CA LYS A 61 22.29 9.00 3.02
C LYS A 61 21.50 10.06 2.28
N ASP A 62 20.88 10.98 3.00
CA ASP A 62 20.25 12.14 2.40
C ASP A 62 21.30 13.15 1.89
N LYS A 63 20.82 14.23 1.25
CA LYS A 63 21.68 15.31 0.73
C LYS A 63 22.54 16.01 1.80
N LYS A 64 22.19 15.86 3.09
CA LYS A 64 22.91 16.41 4.24
C LYS A 64 23.83 15.36 4.90
N GLY A 65 23.96 14.17 4.30
CA GLY A 65 24.77 13.07 4.82
C GLY A 65 24.14 12.33 5.99
N ARG A 66 22.87 12.60 6.33
CA ARG A 66 22.16 11.92 7.42
C ARG A 66 21.70 10.55 6.94
N ASN A 67 21.83 9.54 7.79
CA ASN A 67 21.30 8.22 7.51
C ASN A 67 19.76 8.30 7.49
N ILE A 68 19.18 7.78 6.42
CA ILE A 68 17.74 7.60 6.26
C ILE A 68 17.47 6.14 5.92
N VAL A 69 16.38 5.60 6.45
CA VAL A 69 15.90 4.27 6.10
C VAL A 69 14.83 4.43 5.04
N ARG A 70 15.10 3.90 3.85
CA ARG A 70 14.11 3.73 2.78
C ARG A 70 13.60 2.31 2.82
N THR A 71 12.33 2.11 2.54
CA THR A 71 11.69 0.79 2.54
C THR A 71 11.03 0.56 1.21
N ALA A 72 11.31 -0.57 0.58
CA ALA A 72 10.52 -1.05 -0.54
C ALA A 72 9.43 -1.99 -0.02
N ILE A 73 8.23 -1.83 -0.57
CA ILE A 73 7.06 -2.63 -0.21
C ILE A 73 6.81 -3.60 -1.37
N LYS A 74 7.06 -4.88 -1.15
CA LYS A 74 7.00 -5.90 -2.20
C LYS A 74 5.78 -6.79 -2.03
N ALA A 75 5.00 -6.95 -3.08
CA ALA A 75 3.81 -7.79 -3.10
C ALA A 75 4.15 -9.27 -3.30
N HIS A 76 3.17 -10.14 -3.03
CA HIS A 76 3.26 -11.60 -3.22
C HIS A 76 3.67 -12.02 -4.64
N ASN A 77 3.37 -11.21 -5.65
CA ASN A 77 3.75 -11.45 -7.04
C ASN A 77 5.23 -11.10 -7.36
N GLY A 78 6.00 -10.72 -6.34
CA GLY A 78 7.42 -10.39 -6.45
C GLY A 78 7.72 -8.98 -6.96
N LYS A 79 6.70 -8.16 -7.26
CA LYS A 79 6.86 -6.78 -7.70
C LYS A 79 6.82 -5.80 -6.53
N HIS A 80 7.51 -4.68 -6.67
CA HIS A 80 7.55 -3.60 -5.69
C HIS A 80 6.45 -2.57 -6.00
N LEU A 81 5.79 -2.08 -4.96
CA LEU A 81 4.90 -0.93 -5.06
C LEU A 81 5.69 0.27 -5.58
N SER A 82 5.18 0.95 -6.58
CA SER A 82 5.80 2.13 -7.20
C SER A 82 4.86 3.33 -7.08
N ALA A 83 5.40 4.48 -6.68
CA ALA A 83 4.71 5.75 -6.78
C ALA A 83 4.94 6.37 -8.16
N GLU A 84 3.85 6.74 -8.84
CA GLU A 84 3.92 7.38 -10.15
C GLU A 84 3.94 8.92 -10.03
N PRO A 85 4.61 9.65 -10.93
CA PRO A 85 4.69 11.12 -10.88
C PRO A 85 3.34 11.85 -10.83
N TYR A 86 2.28 11.22 -11.37
CA TYR A 86 0.95 11.83 -11.52
C TYR A 86 -0.02 11.48 -10.39
N GLY A 87 0.47 10.90 -9.30
CA GLY A 87 -0.30 10.67 -8.08
C GLY A 87 -0.93 9.29 -7.96
N ASP A 88 -0.72 8.42 -8.95
CA ASP A 88 -1.14 7.02 -8.93
C ASP A 88 -0.06 6.11 -8.31
N PHE A 89 -0.42 4.83 -8.18
CA PHE A 89 0.47 3.75 -7.74
C PHE A 89 0.38 2.56 -8.67
N SER A 90 1.53 1.91 -8.90
CA SER A 90 1.66 0.73 -9.76
C SER A 90 2.55 -0.33 -9.09
N PHE A 91 2.86 -1.41 -9.81
CA PHE A 91 3.83 -2.42 -9.37
C PHE A 91 4.93 -2.63 -10.40
N ALA A 92 6.19 -2.42 -9.98
CA ALA A 92 7.39 -2.53 -10.81
C ALA A 92 8.25 -3.75 -10.42
N THR A 93 8.91 -4.37 -11.39
CA THR A 93 9.82 -5.50 -11.12
C THR A 93 11.11 -5.04 -10.47
N GLU A 94 11.65 -3.90 -10.91
CA GLU A 94 12.87 -3.32 -10.37
C GLU A 94 12.58 -2.42 -9.17
N CYS A 95 13.54 -2.26 -8.28
CA CYS A 95 13.45 -1.37 -7.12
C CYS A 95 14.37 -0.17 -7.32
N GLY A 96 13.80 0.93 -7.81
CA GLY A 96 14.46 2.22 -8.00
C GLY A 96 14.01 3.24 -6.95
N VAL A 97 14.06 4.53 -7.32
CA VAL A 97 13.71 5.63 -6.41
C VAL A 97 12.20 5.73 -6.16
N ASN A 98 11.38 5.28 -7.12
CA ASN A 98 9.92 5.36 -7.04
C ASN A 98 9.31 4.25 -6.17
N GLU A 99 10.07 3.17 -5.96
CA GLU A 99 9.68 2.02 -5.15
C GLU A 99 10.21 2.11 -3.71
N LYS A 100 10.85 3.23 -3.35
CA LYS A 100 11.48 3.45 -2.05
C LYS A 100 10.74 4.52 -1.25
N PHE A 101 10.11 4.08 -0.17
CA PHE A 101 9.27 4.88 0.69
C PHE A 101 9.94 5.19 2.04
N GLU A 102 9.50 6.25 2.70
CA GLU A 102 9.76 6.47 4.13
C GLU A 102 8.51 6.03 4.91
N LEU A 103 8.65 5.06 5.81
CA LEU A 103 7.59 4.69 6.75
C LEU A 103 7.77 5.55 8.00
N ILE A 104 6.81 6.44 8.23
CA ILE A 104 6.84 7.37 9.36
C ILE A 104 5.83 6.86 10.39
N GLN A 105 6.31 6.39 11.53
CA GLN A 105 5.45 6.07 12.67
C GLN A 105 4.85 7.36 13.22
N VAL A 106 3.53 7.38 13.41
CA VAL A 106 2.78 8.58 13.79
C VAL A 106 2.27 8.49 15.23
N GLU A 107 1.85 7.31 15.66
CA GLU A 107 1.41 7.02 17.03
C GLU A 107 1.89 5.60 17.39
N ASP A 108 2.08 5.36 18.70
CA ASP A 108 2.38 4.03 19.25
C ASP A 108 1.14 3.12 19.18
N GLU A 109 1.32 1.84 19.57
CA GLU A 109 0.38 0.74 19.37
C GLU A 109 -1.09 1.12 19.54
N ASP A 110 -1.93 0.69 18.59
CA ASP A 110 -3.37 0.76 18.72
C ASP A 110 -3.80 -0.10 19.92
N GLU A 111 -4.42 0.52 20.93
CA GLU A 111 -4.77 -0.08 22.23
C GLU A 111 -5.65 -1.34 22.08
N ASP A 112 -6.28 -1.52 20.91
CA ASP A 112 -7.19 -2.62 20.61
C ASP A 112 -6.65 -3.67 19.62
N GLY A 113 -5.41 -3.56 19.09
CA GLY A 113 -5.06 -4.29 17.86
C GLY A 113 -3.59 -4.62 17.56
N GLY A 114 -2.64 -4.39 18.47
CA GLY A 114 -1.27 -4.94 18.38
C GLY A 114 -0.43 -4.48 17.18
N GLY A 115 -0.73 -3.33 16.57
CA GLY A 115 0.04 -2.75 15.48
C GLY A 115 0.22 -1.24 15.66
N PHE A 116 1.18 -0.64 14.95
CA PHE A 116 1.47 0.80 15.03
C PHE A 116 0.99 1.55 13.79
N LYS A 117 0.63 2.83 13.98
CA LYS A 117 0.14 3.67 12.89
C LYS A 117 1.32 4.26 12.11
N VAL A 118 1.33 4.02 10.81
CA VAL A 118 2.33 4.52 9.88
C VAL A 118 1.70 5.39 8.79
N ALA A 119 2.44 6.42 8.39
CA ALA A 119 2.25 7.12 7.12
C ALA A 119 3.33 6.64 6.14
N ILE A 120 2.93 6.35 4.89
CA ILE A 120 3.84 5.89 3.84
C ILE A 120 4.15 7.05 2.91
N LYS A 121 5.34 7.61 3.03
CA LYS A 121 5.78 8.79 2.27
C LYS A 121 6.57 8.40 1.02
N THR A 122 6.20 8.98 -0.11
CA THR A 122 6.80 8.75 -1.43
C THR A 122 8.06 9.61 -1.66
N CYS A 123 8.80 9.30 -2.72
CA CYS A 123 9.91 10.13 -3.20
C CYS A 123 9.47 11.52 -3.71
N TYR A 124 8.18 11.72 -4.00
CA TYR A 124 7.58 13.00 -4.42
C TYR A 124 7.14 13.87 -3.24
N ASN A 125 7.53 13.52 -2.01
CA ASN A 125 7.14 14.23 -0.78
C ASN A 125 5.62 14.29 -0.57
N SER A 126 4.92 13.24 -1.02
CA SER A 126 3.50 12.98 -0.83
C SER A 126 3.31 11.69 -0.02
N TYR A 127 2.08 11.36 0.34
CA TYR A 127 1.74 10.19 1.16
C TYR A 127 0.75 9.28 0.44
N LEU A 128 0.90 7.97 0.60
CA LEU A 128 -0.12 7.02 0.16
C LEU A 128 -1.41 7.27 0.94
N SER A 129 -2.54 7.37 0.24
CA SER A 129 -3.84 7.61 0.85
C SER A 129 -4.95 6.83 0.16
N VAL A 130 -5.88 6.31 0.95
CA VAL A 130 -7.11 5.69 0.48
C VAL A 130 -8.22 6.73 0.44
N GLY A 131 -8.73 7.06 -0.73
CA GLY A 131 -9.89 7.95 -0.87
C GLY A 131 -11.19 7.29 -0.41
N ARG A 132 -12.23 8.11 -0.19
CA ARG A 132 -13.59 7.64 0.19
C ARG A 132 -14.20 6.63 -0.81
N ASN A 133 -13.76 6.65 -2.05
CA ASN A 133 -14.18 5.74 -3.12
C ASN A 133 -13.24 4.52 -3.27
N LEU A 134 -12.43 4.22 -2.25
CA LEU A 134 -11.44 3.14 -2.24
C LEU A 134 -10.31 3.30 -3.25
N LYS A 135 -10.25 4.44 -3.96
CA LYS A 135 -9.14 4.74 -4.86
C LYS A 135 -7.92 5.13 -4.05
N ILE A 136 -6.81 4.49 -4.35
CA ILE A 136 -5.53 4.87 -3.79
C ILE A 136 -4.95 6.00 -4.62
N LYS A 137 -4.37 6.98 -3.93
CA LYS A 137 -3.76 8.16 -4.53
C LYS A 137 -2.69 8.72 -3.62
N GLN A 138 -1.88 9.60 -4.18
CA GLN A 138 -0.97 10.42 -3.39
C GLN A 138 -1.71 11.62 -2.77
N ALA A 139 -1.44 11.88 -1.50
CA ALA A 139 -1.95 13.01 -0.74
C ALA A 139 -0.78 13.93 -0.33
N PRO A 140 -0.92 15.26 -0.38
CA PRO A 140 0.16 16.18 -0.01
C PRO A 140 0.42 16.25 1.49
N THR A 141 -0.53 15.82 2.31
CA THR A 141 -0.46 15.86 3.78
C THR A 141 -0.97 14.56 4.39
N VAL A 142 -0.49 14.26 5.59
CA VAL A 142 -1.00 13.14 6.38
C VAL A 142 -2.38 13.54 6.90
N THR A 143 -3.38 12.74 6.55
CA THR A 143 -4.75 12.78 7.10
C THR A 143 -5.09 11.40 7.62
N GLY A 144 -6.22 11.20 8.31
CA GLY A 144 -6.64 9.86 8.75
C GLY A 144 -6.73 8.83 7.60
N TRP A 145 -6.94 9.29 6.36
CA TRP A 145 -6.96 8.46 5.15
C TRP A 145 -5.58 8.13 4.58
N ALA A 146 -4.51 8.68 5.16
CA ALA A 146 -3.11 8.42 4.82
C ALA A 146 -2.37 7.75 5.99
N LEU A 147 -3.13 7.28 7.00
CA LEU A 147 -2.64 6.49 8.11
C LEU A 147 -3.06 5.03 7.93
N PHE A 148 -2.11 4.15 8.17
CA PHE A 148 -2.29 2.70 8.10
C PHE A 148 -1.80 2.07 9.39
N ILE A 149 -2.53 1.09 9.90
CA ILE A 149 -2.02 0.18 10.92
C ILE A 149 -1.13 -0.82 10.19
N LEU A 150 0.15 -0.89 10.57
CA LEU A 150 1.04 -1.96 10.14
C LEU A 150 0.82 -3.16 11.06
N LEU A 151 0.33 -4.26 10.47
CA LEU A 151 0.15 -5.53 11.16
C LEU A 151 1.35 -6.41 10.83
N GLU A 152 2.16 -6.72 11.84
CA GLU A 152 3.27 -7.67 11.72
C GLU A 152 2.76 -9.11 11.92
N ASP A 153 3.21 -10.03 11.07
CA ASP A 153 2.82 -11.45 11.07
C ASP A 153 1.30 -11.67 11.24
N PRO A 154 0.48 -11.04 10.37
CA PRO A 154 -0.96 -11.12 10.53
C PRO A 154 -1.44 -12.57 10.37
N PRO A 155 -2.47 -12.99 11.14
CA PRO A 155 -2.96 -14.36 11.11
C PRO A 155 -3.36 -14.74 9.69
N ARG A 156 -2.81 -15.85 9.20
CA ARG A 156 -3.23 -16.45 7.93
C ARG A 156 -4.58 -17.11 8.17
N GLU A 157 -5.63 -16.58 7.55
CA GLU A 157 -6.90 -17.30 7.48
C GLU A 157 -6.74 -18.43 6.46
N ASP A 158 -6.81 -19.67 6.95
CA ASP A 158 -6.76 -20.92 6.17
C ASP A 158 -7.95 -21.06 5.19
#